data_AF-A0A9D5JND9-F1
#
_entry.id   AF-A0A9D5JND9-F1
#
_cell.length_a   1.000
_cell.length_b   1.000
_cell.length_c   1.000
_cell.angle_alpha   90.00
_cell.angle_beta   90.00
_cell.angle_gamma   90.00
#
_symmetry.space_group_name_H-M   'P 1'
#
loop_
_entity.id
_entity.type
_entity.pdbx_description
1 polymer ?
#
loop_
_entity_poly.entity_id
_entity_poly.type
_entity_poly.pdbx_seq_one_letter_code
_entity_poly.pdbx_strand_id
1 'polypeptide(L)' 'LNPGNLDKVKKIKPYALDVCSGVEKMVGKKDAQLMKNFILRAK' A
#
# COMPACT_ATOMS: atom_id res chain seq x y z
N LEU A 1 -1.56 4.50 4.51
CA LEU A 1 -1.81 3.06 4.25
C LEU A 1 -0.49 2.30 4.28
N ASN A 2 -0.49 1.02 4.64
CA ASN A 2 0.67 0.15 4.47
C ASN A 2 0.23 -1.31 4.21
N PRO A 3 1.12 -2.20 3.76
CA PRO A 3 0.75 -3.59 3.49
C PRO A 3 0.15 -4.36 4.69
N GLY A 4 0.41 -3.92 5.92
CA GLY A 4 -0.08 -4.57 7.15
C GLY A 4 -1.50 -4.19 7.56
N ASN A 5 -2.05 -3.08 7.04
CA ASN A 5 -3.41 -2.62 7.37
C ASN A 5 -4.40 -2.70 6.20
N LEU A 6 -3.96 -3.24 5.07
CA LEU A 6 -4.72 -3.29 3.82
C LEU A 6 -6.04 -4.06 3.95
N ASP A 7 -6.04 -5.16 4.70
CA ASP A 7 -7.23 -6.00 4.91
C ASP A 7 -8.36 -5.27 5.63
N LYS A 8 -8.04 -4.32 6.52
CA LYS A 8 -9.03 -3.50 7.21
C LYS A 8 -9.69 -2.51 6.25
N VAL A 9 -8.92 -1.97 5.32
CA VAL A 9 -9.40 -0.97 4.36
C VAL A 9 -10.23 -1.63 3.26
N LYS A 10 -9.87 -2.84 2.83
CA LYS A 10 -10.67 -3.63 1.87
C LYS A 10 -12.11 -3.88 2.33
N LYS A 11 -12.34 -4.02 3.65
CA LYS A 11 -13.70 -4.17 4.21
C LYS A 11 -14.62 -2.97 3.93
N ILE A 12 -14.05 -1.79 3.75
CA ILE A 12 -14.77 -0.54 3.48
C ILE A 12 -15.15 -0.44 1.99
N LYS A 13 -14.61 -1.31 1.13
CA LYS A 13 -14.85 -1.34 -0.33
C LYS A 13 -14.66 0.03 -0.99
N PRO A 14 -13.50 0.69 -0.82
CA PRO A 14 -13.25 1.96 -1.48
C PRO A 14 -13.10 1.77 -3.00
N TYR A 15 -13.38 2.83 -3.76
CA TYR A 15 -13.16 2.84 -5.21
C TYR A 15 -11.67 2.69 -5.58
N ALA A 16 -10.78 3.36 -4.82
CA ALA A 16 -9.34 3.30 -5.01
C ALA A 16 -8.60 3.40 -3.68
N LEU A 17 -7.34 2.94 -3.66
CA LEU A 17 -6.44 3.03 -2.52
C LEU A 17 -5.22 3.88 -2.92
N ASP A 18 -4.97 4.95 -2.17
CA ASP A 18 -3.75 5.75 -2.31
C ASP A 18 -2.75 5.44 -1.18
N VAL A 19 -1.46 5.37 -1.53
CA VAL A 19 -0.39 5.10 -0.57
C VAL A 19 0.88 5.88 -0.92
N CYS A 20 1.32 6.73 0.01
CA CYS A 20 2.56 7.49 -0.12
C CYS A 20 3.72 6.82 0.65
N SER A 21 3.91 7.15 1.93
CA SER A 21 5.07 6.68 2.73
C SER A 21 5.06 5.18 3.06
N GLY A 22 3.91 4.51 2.96
CA GLY A 22 3.77 3.09 3.29
C GLY A 22 4.47 2.10 2.35
N VAL A 23 5.07 2.61 1.27
CA VAL A 23 5.86 1.86 0.28
C VAL A 23 7.22 2.51 0.03
N GLU A 24 7.71 3.34 0.95
CA GLU A 24 9.01 4.01 0.86
C GLU A 24 10.11 3.25 1.62
N LYS A 25 11.33 3.25 1.07
CA LYS A 25 12.54 2.77 1.78
C LYS A 25 13.10 3.84 2.72
N MET A 26 12.98 5.09 2.28
CA MET A 26 13.37 6.32 2.99
C MET A 26 12.51 7.46 2.44
N VAL A 27 12.41 8.57 3.16
CA VAL A 27 11.58 9.71 2.78
C VAL A 27 11.81 10.10 1.32
N GLY A 28 10.76 10.02 0.50
CA GLY A 28 10.80 10.41 -0.91
C GLY A 28 11.35 9.35 -1.88
N LYS A 29 11.82 8.18 -1.41
CA LYS A 29 12.28 7.08 -2.27
C LYS A 29 11.41 5.84 -2.11
N LYS A 30 10.62 5.54 -3.14
CA LYS A 30 9.78 4.34 -3.22
C LYS A 30 10.64 3.07 -3.26
N ASP A 31 10.19 2.04 -2.55
CA ASP A 31 10.76 0.69 -2.60
C ASP A 31 9.95 -0.19 -3.56
N ALA A 32 10.61 -0.73 -4.58
CA ALA A 32 9.95 -1.52 -5.61
C ALA A 32 9.31 -2.81 -5.06
N GLN A 33 9.91 -3.43 -4.05
CA GLN A 33 9.41 -4.66 -3.46
C GLN A 33 8.21 -4.39 -2.55
N LEU A 34 8.24 -3.30 -1.76
CA LEU A 34 7.08 -2.87 -0.98
C LEU A 34 5.91 -2.48 -1.88
N MET A 35 6.18 -1.77 -2.98
CA MET A 35 5.15 -1.39 -3.95
C MET A 35 4.52 -2.61 -4.63
N LYS A 36 5.32 -3.57 -5.10
CA LYS A 36 4.84 -4.84 -5.66
C LYS A 36 3.95 -5.59 -4.67
N ASN A 37 4.40 -5.72 -3.42
CA ASN A 37 3.65 -6.40 -2.37
C ASN A 37 2.34 -5.68 -2.03
N PHE A 38 2.35 -4.34 -2.04
CA PHE A 38 1.15 -3.54 -1.83
C PHE A 38 0.12 -3.77 -2.95
N ILE A 39 0.53 -3.70 -4.22
CA ILE A 39 -0.37 -3.91 -5.37
C ILE A 39 -0.95 -5.33 -5.36
N LEU A 40 -0.13 -6.35 -5.09
CA LEU A 40 -0.59 -7.74 -5.02
C LEU A 40 -1.61 -7.96 -3.90
N ARG A 41 -1.44 -7.28 -2.76
CA ARG A 41 -2.39 -7.33 -1.65
C ARG A 41 -3.63 -6.47 -1.89
N ALA A 42 -3.55 -5.44 -2.73
CA ALA A 42 -4.63 -4.51 -3.01
C ALA A 42 -5.63 -5.04 -4.04
N LYS A 43 -5.18 -5.85 -5.00
CA LYS A 43 -6.06 -6.69 -5.83
C LYS A 43 -6.85 -7.65 -4.96
#